data_AF-A0A371IYZ0-F1
#
_entry.id   AF-A0A371IYZ0-F1
#
_cell.length_a   1.000
_cell.length_b   1.000
_cell.length_c   1.000
_cell.angle_alpha   90.00
_cell.angle_beta   90.00
_cell.angle_gamma   90.00
#
_symmetry.space_group_name_H-M   'P 1'
#
loop_
_entity.id
_entity.type
_entity.pdbx_description
1 polymer ?
#
loop_
_entity_poly.entity_id
_entity_poly.type
_entity_poly.pdbx_seq_one_letter_code
_entity_poly.pdbx_strand_id
1 'polypeptide(L)'
;MIQTSFENRKLKIEYIEEVEEGIKSSKYKFRVDIKDFDTPCLGIEYDEDEDVIERIWIEEDGFDNDAKGHVVYKIFSLIEYEVIEIMKFMIKHI
;
A
#
# COMPACT_ATOMS: atom_id res chain seq x y z
N MET A 1 12.96 5.43 4.63
CA MET A 1 13.83 4.29 4.24
C MET A 1 12.94 3.06 4.24
N ILE A 2 13.06 2.09 3.32
CA ILE A 2 12.22 0.87 3.38
C ILE A 2 12.83 -0.06 4.43
N GLN A 3 12.10 -0.30 5.51
CA GLN A 3 12.59 -1.11 6.64
C GLN A 3 12.06 -2.55 6.59
N THR A 4 10.83 -2.74 6.10
CA THR A 4 10.15 -4.04 6.07
C THR A 4 9.37 -4.20 4.76
N SER A 5 9.49 -5.37 4.13
CA SER A 5 8.73 -5.71 2.93
C SER A 5 8.19 -7.13 2.99
N PHE A 6 7.03 -7.33 2.37
CA PHE A 6 6.46 -8.62 2.04
C PHE A 6 6.49 -8.79 0.53
N GLU A 7 6.87 -9.97 0.04
CA GLU A 7 6.88 -10.25 -1.38
C GLU A 7 6.50 -11.69 -1.66
N ASN A 8 5.55 -11.88 -2.58
CA ASN A 8 5.21 -13.17 -3.14
C ASN A 8 5.22 -13.11 -4.68
N ARG A 9 4.71 -14.16 -5.34
CA ARG A 9 4.68 -14.22 -6.82
C ARG A 9 3.83 -13.10 -7.45
N LYS A 10 2.78 -12.65 -6.78
CA LYS A 10 1.76 -11.73 -7.32
C LYS A 10 1.85 -10.31 -6.78
N LEU A 11 2.39 -10.13 -5.58
CA LEU A 11 2.30 -8.89 -4.82
C LEU A 11 3.65 -8.58 -4.17
N LYS A 12 3.96 -7.30 -4.08
CA LYS A 12 5.00 -6.76 -3.20
C LYS A 12 4.40 -5.62 -2.38
N ILE A 13 4.58 -5.67 -1.06
CA ILE A 13 4.15 -4.63 -0.13
C ILE A 13 5.39 -4.12 0.62
N GLU A 14 5.60 -2.81 0.63
CA GLU A 14 6.74 -2.18 1.30
C GLU A 14 6.23 -1.17 2.33
N TYR A 15 6.67 -1.29 3.59
CA TYR A 15 6.41 -0.27 4.59
C TYR A 15 7.29 0.96 4.36
N ILE A 16 6.68 2.13 4.36
CA ILE A 16 7.34 3.43 4.23
C ILE A 16 7.41 4.05 5.62
N GLU A 17 8.59 4.02 6.23
CA GLU A 17 8.83 4.71 7.50
C GLU A 17 8.80 6.23 7.27
N GLU A 18 7.83 6.92 7.88
CA GLU A 18 7.83 8.38 7.99
C GLU A 18 8.51 8.80 9.29
N VAL A 19 9.63 9.51 9.15
CA VAL A 19 10.30 10.20 10.26
C VAL A 19 9.57 11.52 10.47
N GLU A 20 8.35 11.50 11.00
CA GLU A 20 7.66 12.71 11.42
C GLU A 20 7.35 12.66 12.92
N GLU A 21 8.05 13.50 13.67
CA GLU A 21 7.76 13.78 15.08
C GLU A 21 6.35 14.40 15.16
N GLY A 22 5.36 13.58 15.56
CA GLY A 22 4.02 14.06 15.90
C GLY A 22 2.85 13.43 15.14
N ILE A 23 3.07 12.46 14.25
CA ILE A 23 1.99 11.67 13.65
C ILE A 23 1.39 10.75 14.73
N LYS A 24 0.05 10.65 14.77
CA LYS A 24 -0.68 9.66 15.56
C LYS A 24 -0.02 8.29 15.40
N SER A 25 0.29 7.62 16.51
CA SER A 25 1.09 6.39 16.60
C SER A 25 0.54 5.17 15.84
N SER A 26 -0.60 5.29 15.15
CA SER A 26 -1.34 4.19 14.52
C SER A 26 -1.49 4.33 13.00
N LYS A 27 -0.92 5.38 12.37
CA LYS A 27 -0.97 5.55 10.91
C LYS A 27 0.29 5.01 10.24
N TYR A 28 0.10 4.16 9.24
CA TYR A 28 1.17 3.47 8.53
C TYR A 28 1.02 3.68 7.02
N LYS A 29 2.15 3.93 6.35
CA LYS A 29 2.17 4.07 4.89
C LYS A 29 2.83 2.88 4.23
N PHE A 30 2.24 2.43 3.13
CA PHE A 30 2.72 1.29 2.35
C PHE A 30 2.76 1.59 0.86
N ARG A 31 3.69 0.94 0.16
CA ARG A 31 3.64 0.78 -1.30
C ARG A 31 3.17 -0.60 -1.64
N VAL A 32 2.27 -0.71 -2.61
CA VAL A 32 1.72 -1.99 -3.09
C VAL A 32 1.92 -2.07 -4.60
N ASP A 33 2.70 -3.06 -5.01
CA ASP A 33 2.97 -3.40 -6.40
C ASP A 33 2.32 -4.75 -6.75
N ILE A 34 1.48 -4.74 -7.79
CA ILE A 34 0.71 -5.88 -8.28
C ILE A 34 1.38 -6.41 -9.55
N LYS A 35 2.13 -7.50 -9.42
CA LYS A 35 3.04 -8.03 -10.46
C LYS A 35 2.34 -8.71 -11.63
N ASP A 36 1.09 -9.15 -11.45
CA ASP A 36 0.35 -9.89 -12.48
C ASP A 36 -0.07 -8.99 -13.66
N PHE A 37 0.04 -7.66 -13.52
CA PHE A 37 -0.37 -6.69 -14.52
C PHE A 37 0.65 -5.56 -14.67
N ASP A 38 0.72 -4.96 -15.86
CA ASP A 38 1.49 -3.75 -16.11
C ASP A 38 0.68 -2.53 -15.60
N THR A 39 0.62 -2.41 -14.27
CA THR A 39 -0.13 -1.39 -13.52
C THR A 39 0.81 -0.54 -12.68
N PRO A 40 0.43 0.73 -12.37
CA PRO A 40 1.25 1.57 -11.53
C PRO A 40 1.28 1.07 -10.08
N CYS A 41 2.29 1.49 -9.33
CA CYS A 41 2.38 1.22 -7.90
C CYS A 41 1.36 2.07 -7.12
N LEU A 42 0.71 1.45 -6.13
CA LEU A 42 -0.22 2.13 -5.22
C LEU A 42 0.47 2.55 -3.93
N GLY A 43 0.24 3.78 -3.51
CA GLY A 43 0.52 4.24 -2.15
C GLY A 43 -0.74 4.10 -1.32
N ILE A 44 -0.58 3.62 -0.08
CA ILE A 44 -1.67 3.36 0.85
C ILE A 44 -1.34 3.98 2.20
N GLU A 45 -2.31 4.68 2.79
CA GLU A 45 -2.29 5.14 4.18
C GLU A 45 -3.35 4.33 4.95
N TYR A 46 -2.88 3.58 5.94
CA TYR A 46 -3.68 2.67 6.76
C TYR A 46 -3.69 3.15 8.21
N ASP A 47 -4.88 3.26 8.81
CA ASP A 47 -5.08 3.57 10.22
C ASP A 47 -5.37 2.27 10.99
N GLU A 48 -4.44 1.88 11.86
CA GLU A 48 -4.55 0.63 12.65
C GLU A 48 -5.64 0.73 13.74
N ASP A 49 -5.88 1.91 14.31
CA ASP A 49 -6.87 2.07 15.37
C ASP A 49 -8.29 1.91 14.84
N GLU A 50 -8.55 2.46 13.64
CA GLU A 50 -9.85 2.40 12.98
C GLU A 50 -10.02 1.14 12.10
N ASP A 51 -8.93 0.41 11.82
CA ASP A 51 -8.88 -0.76 10.92
C ASP A 51 -9.40 -0.43 9.51
N VAL A 52 -8.94 0.70 8.96
CA VAL A 52 -9.36 1.21 7.65
C VAL A 52 -8.20 1.74 6.81
N ILE A 53 -8.36 1.66 5.49
CA ILE A 53 -7.55 2.41 4.55
C ILE A 53 -8.10 3.83 4.46
N GLU A 54 -7.35 4.82 4.92
CA GLU A 54 -7.76 6.22 4.85
C GLU A 54 -7.56 6.80 3.45
N ARG A 55 -6.47 6.41 2.76
CA ARG A 55 -6.12 6.94 1.43
C ARG A 55 -5.42 5.90 0.57
N ILE A 56 -5.69 6.00 -0.73
CA ILE A 56 -5.01 5.27 -1.79
C ILE A 56 -4.67 6.28 -2.91
N TRP A 57 -3.45 6.23 -3.43
CA TRP A 57 -3.02 7.05 -4.56
C TRP A 57 -2.07 6.28 -5.47
N ILE A 58 -1.81 6.82 -6.66
CA ILE A 58 -0.76 6.33 -7.55
C ILE A 58 0.55 6.99 -7.14
N GLU A 59 1.57 6.19 -6.81
CA GLU A 59 2.89 6.68 -6.36
C GLU A 59 3.72 7.32 -7.48
N GLU A 60 3.38 7.05 -8.74
CA GLU A 60 4.12 7.55 -9.90
C GLU A 60 3.73 8.99 -10.24
N ASP A 61 4.59 9.94 -9.86
CA ASP A 61 4.45 11.34 -10.24
C ASP A 61 4.37 11.51 -11.77
N GLY A 62 3.31 12.17 -12.25
CA GLY A 62 3.10 12.40 -13.69
C GLY A 62 2.56 11.18 -14.45
N PHE A 63 2.06 10.17 -13.75
CA PHE A 63 1.36 9.05 -14.39
C PHE A 63 0.08 9.54 -15.09
N ASP A 64 0.08 9.49 -16.43
CA ASP A 64 -0.99 10.00 -17.32
C ASP A 64 -1.74 8.86 -18.05
N ASN A 65 -1.66 7.63 -17.54
CA ASN A 65 -2.36 6.49 -18.13
C ASN A 65 -3.59 6.10 -17.32
N ASP A 66 -4.66 6.87 -17.49
CA ASP A 66 -5.94 6.70 -16.79
C ASP A 66 -6.47 5.27 -16.83
N ALA A 67 -6.32 4.58 -17.96
CA ALA A 67 -6.80 3.21 -18.12
C ALA A 67 -6.07 2.24 -17.17
N LYS A 68 -4.74 2.30 -17.13
CA LYS A 68 -3.93 1.50 -16.20
C LYS A 68 -4.18 1.89 -14.75
N GLY A 69 -4.37 3.18 -14.47
CA GLY A 69 -4.79 3.67 -13.15
C GLY A 69 -6.11 3.05 -12.70
N HIS A 70 -7.13 3.09 -13.56
CA HIS A 70 -8.42 2.47 -13.27
C HIS A 70 -8.31 0.95 -13.07
N VAL A 71 -7.48 0.27 -13.86
CA VAL A 71 -7.23 -1.17 -13.72
C VAL A 71 -6.61 -1.49 -12.36
N VAL A 72 -5.61 -0.74 -11.91
CA VAL A 72 -4.96 -1.01 -10.61
C VAL A 72 -5.93 -0.84 -9.45
N TYR A 73 -6.74 0.22 -9.44
CA TYR A 73 -7.76 0.41 -8.40
C TYR A 73 -8.79 -0.72 -8.42
N LYS A 74 -9.16 -1.19 -9.61
CA LYS A 74 -10.12 -2.30 -9.74
C LYS A 74 -9.54 -3.60 -9.22
N ILE A 75 -8.29 -3.93 -9.56
CA ILE A 75 -7.63 -5.14 -9.05
C ILE A 75 -7.45 -5.03 -7.54
N PHE A 76 -7.01 -3.87 -7.04
CA PHE A 76 -6.86 -3.61 -5.62
C PHE A 76 -8.16 -3.89 -4.85
N SER A 77 -9.31 -3.41 -5.34
CA SER A 77 -10.62 -3.67 -4.71
C SER A 77 -10.98 -5.17 -4.60
N LEU A 78 -10.36 -6.04 -5.41
CA LEU A 78 -10.57 -7.49 -5.36
C LEU A 78 -9.64 -8.19 -4.36
N ILE A 79 -8.51 -7.56 -4.00
CA ILE A 79 -7.48 -8.12 -3.12
C ILE A 79 -7.31 -7.32 -1.81
N GLU A 80 -8.10 -6.27 -1.61
CA GLU A 80 -7.99 -5.31 -0.50
C GLU A 80 -7.88 -5.99 0.86
N TYR A 81 -8.73 -6.98 1.12
CA TYR A 81 -8.69 -7.76 2.36
C TYR A 81 -7.36 -8.49 2.57
N GLU A 82 -6.82 -9.13 1.54
CA GLU A 82 -5.52 -9.83 1.62
C GLU A 82 -4.38 -8.84 1.88
N VAL A 83 -4.41 -7.69 1.20
CA VAL A 83 -3.43 -6.61 1.42
C VAL A 83 -3.49 -6.13 2.87
N ILE A 84 -4.69 -5.85 3.41
CA ILE A 84 -4.88 -5.39 4.80
C ILE A 84 -4.33 -6.41 5.80
N GLU A 85 -4.63 -7.70 5.63
CA GLU A 85 -4.12 -8.74 6.54
C GLU A 85 -2.59 -8.83 6.50
N ILE A 86 -1.97 -8.66 5.34
CA ILE A 86 -0.51 -8.60 5.23
C ILE A 86 0.05 -7.34 5.89
N MET A 87 -0.57 -6.17 5.69
CA MET A 87 -0.15 -4.92 6.34
C MET A 87 -0.22 -5.05 7.87
N LYS A 88 -1.32 -5.59 8.42
CA LYS A 88 -1.46 -5.87 9.85
C LYS A 88 -0.38 -6.83 10.37
N PHE A 89 -0.07 -7.87 9.59
CA PHE A 89 1.00 -8.79 9.93
C PHE A 89 2.35 -8.06 9.97
N MET A 90 2.64 -7.22 8.96
CA MET A 90 3.87 -6.44 8.92
C MET A 90 3.97 -5.50 10.12
N ILE A 91 2.92 -4.71 10.44
CA ILE A 91 2.89 -3.78 11.58
C ILE A 91 3.24 -4.46 12.90
N LYS A 92 2.69 -5.64 13.15
CA LYS A 92 2.97 -6.44 14.36
C LYS A 92 4.43 -6.91 14.48
N HIS A 93 5.22 -6.81 13.42
CA HIS A 93 6.61 -7.29 13.34
C HIS A 93 7.61 -6.20 12.91
N ILE A 94 7.21 -4.92 12.92
CA ILE A 94 8.11 -3.76 12.77
C ILE A 94 8.80 -3.47 14.11
#